data_AF-A0ABC8TJ03-F1
#
_entry.id   AF-A0ABC8TJ03-F1
#
_cell.length_a   1.000
_cell.length_b   1.000
_cell.length_c   1.000
_cell.angle_alpha   90.00
_cell.angle_beta   90.00
_cell.angle_gamma   90.00
#
_symmetry.space_group_name_H-M   'P 1'
#
loop_
_entity.id
_entity.type
_entity.pdbx_description
1 polymer ?
#
loop_
_entity_poly.entity_id
_entity_poly.type
_entity_poly.pdbx_seq_one_letter_code
_entity_poly.pdbx_strand_id
1 'polypeptide(L)'
;YLLRRSALELFMVDRSNFFFDFGSTAGRRNAYRAIVQARPPHLNNIYLATQRPEQLLKRTQLMERWARWEISNFEYLMQLNTLAGRSYNDITQYPVFPWILSDYNSKTLDLANPSSYRDLSKPIGALNADRLKKFQERYSSFDDPVIPKFHYGSHYSTAGTVLYYLVRVEPFTTLSIQLQGGKFDHADRMFSDIAATWDGVLEDMSDVKELVPELFYLPEVLSNENSIDFGTTQLGEKLDLVQLPPWAENPVDFIHKHRMALESEHVSEHLHEWIDLIFGYKQRGREAISANNVFFYITYEGTVDIDKILDPVQQRATQDQIAYFGQTPSQLLTIPHMKKMPLADVLHLQCVLLCTFLSVKKLA
;
A
#
# COMPACT_ATOMS: atom_id res chain seq x y z
N TYR A 1 -9.95 -11.48 4.56
CA TYR A 1 -10.65 -10.91 5.72
C TYR A 1 -10.00 -11.43 6.98
N LEU A 2 -9.41 -10.54 7.79
CA LEU A 2 -8.70 -10.88 9.03
C LEU A 2 -7.71 -12.04 8.85
N LEU A 3 -6.90 -11.98 7.79
CA LEU A 3 -5.92 -13.01 7.42
C LEU A 3 -6.47 -14.44 7.20
N ARG A 4 -7.80 -14.59 7.08
CA ARG A 4 -8.46 -15.86 6.74
C ARG A 4 -8.87 -15.89 5.27
N ARG A 5 -8.79 -17.09 4.68
CA ARG A 5 -9.21 -17.39 3.30
C ARG A 5 -10.71 -17.66 3.20
N SER A 6 -11.52 -16.78 3.79
CA SER A 6 -12.98 -16.93 3.93
C SER A 6 -13.80 -15.99 3.04
N ALA A 7 -13.19 -15.00 2.40
CA ALA A 7 -13.89 -13.99 1.61
C ALA A 7 -13.71 -14.11 0.08
N LEU A 8 -14.66 -13.54 -0.67
CA LEU A 8 -14.56 -13.27 -2.11
C LEU A 8 -14.88 -11.81 -2.38
N GLU A 9 -14.20 -11.23 -3.37
CA GLU A 9 -14.55 -9.93 -3.93
C GLU A 9 -14.98 -10.11 -5.38
N LEU A 10 -16.13 -9.53 -5.73
CA LEU A 10 -16.74 -9.62 -7.05
C LEU A 10 -16.68 -8.25 -7.72
N PHE A 11 -16.07 -8.19 -8.90
CA PHE A 11 -15.97 -6.97 -9.70
C PHE A 11 -16.96 -7.05 -10.86
N MET A 12 -17.83 -6.05 -10.97
CA MET A 12 -18.87 -5.97 -11.97
C MET A 12 -18.42 -5.15 -13.18
N VAL A 13 -19.14 -5.30 -14.31
CA VAL A 13 -18.81 -4.62 -15.58
C VAL A 13 -18.96 -3.09 -15.46
N ASP A 14 -19.86 -2.63 -14.59
CA ASP A 14 -20.08 -1.20 -14.29
C ASP A 14 -19.03 -0.61 -13.32
N ARG A 15 -17.97 -1.37 -12.99
CA ARG A 15 -16.91 -1.04 -12.03
C ARG A 15 -17.33 -1.02 -10.56
N SER A 16 -18.59 -1.33 -10.24
CA SER A 16 -18.96 -1.64 -8.86
C SER A 16 -18.26 -2.91 -8.41
N ASN A 17 -17.99 -3.02 -7.12
CA ASN A 17 -17.37 -4.20 -6.54
C ASN A 17 -17.97 -4.48 -5.16
N PHE A 18 -18.03 -5.76 -4.81
CA PHE A 18 -18.69 -6.22 -3.60
C PHE A 18 -17.82 -7.27 -2.90
N PHE A 19 -17.58 -7.04 -1.62
CA PHE A 19 -16.80 -7.93 -0.77
C PHE A 19 -17.72 -8.74 0.15
N PHE A 20 -17.57 -10.07 0.13
CA PHE A 20 -18.36 -10.98 0.94
C PHE A 20 -17.45 -11.89 1.75
N ASP A 21 -17.59 -11.88 3.07
CA ASP A 21 -17.01 -12.90 3.95
C ASP A 21 -18.00 -14.05 4.17
N PHE A 22 -17.56 -15.29 3.96
CA PHE A 22 -18.39 -16.49 4.10
C PHE A 22 -18.10 -17.24 5.42
N GLY A 23 -17.39 -16.59 6.35
CA GLY A 23 -17.05 -17.10 7.68
C GLY A 23 -16.04 -18.27 7.69
N SER A 24 -15.90 -19.01 6.59
CA SER A 24 -14.96 -20.15 6.49
C SER A 24 -14.44 -20.36 5.08
N THR A 25 -13.29 -21.04 4.99
CA THR A 25 -12.71 -21.46 3.69
C THR A 25 -13.65 -22.39 2.92
N ALA A 26 -14.43 -23.22 3.62
CA ALA A 26 -15.41 -24.11 3.01
C ALA A 26 -16.61 -23.34 2.44
N GLY A 27 -17.17 -22.39 3.21
CA GLY A 27 -18.26 -21.51 2.77
C GLY A 27 -17.87 -20.73 1.51
N ARG A 28 -16.69 -20.09 1.53
CA ARG A 28 -16.11 -19.39 0.38
C ARG A 28 -16.04 -20.26 -0.86
N ARG A 29 -15.52 -21.49 -0.72
CA ARG A 29 -15.37 -22.44 -1.83
C ARG A 29 -16.72 -22.89 -2.40
N ASN A 30 -17.73 -23.04 -1.57
CA ASN A 30 -19.08 -23.40 -2.01
C ASN A 30 -19.73 -22.25 -2.78
N ALA A 31 -19.65 -21.02 -2.26
CA ALA A 31 -20.13 -19.81 -2.94
C ALA A 31 -19.44 -19.62 -4.29
N TYR A 32 -18.11 -19.75 -4.32
CA TYR A 32 -17.33 -19.71 -5.54
C TYR A 32 -17.83 -20.72 -6.59
N ARG A 33 -18.01 -21.99 -6.20
CA ARG A 33 -18.52 -23.04 -7.10
C ARG A 33 -19.91 -22.70 -7.64
N ALA A 34 -20.80 -22.19 -6.80
CA ALA A 34 -22.14 -21.79 -7.21
C ALA A 34 -22.10 -20.66 -8.25
N ILE A 35 -21.26 -19.63 -8.05
CA ILE A 35 -21.09 -18.51 -8.99
C ILE A 35 -20.58 -19.02 -10.35
N VAL A 36 -19.54 -19.86 -10.36
CA VAL A 36 -18.98 -20.41 -11.61
C VAL A 36 -19.99 -21.29 -12.33
N GLN A 37 -20.75 -22.11 -11.59
CA GLN A 37 -21.79 -22.97 -12.16
C GLN A 37 -22.96 -22.18 -12.76
N ALA A 38 -23.26 -21.00 -12.22
CA ALA A 38 -24.27 -20.10 -12.77
C ALA A 38 -23.88 -19.49 -14.13
N ARG A 39 -22.62 -19.59 -14.54
CA ARG A 39 -22.08 -19.09 -15.83
C ARG A 39 -22.51 -17.66 -16.17
N PRO A 40 -22.23 -16.66 -15.31
CA PRO A 40 -22.52 -15.28 -15.64
C PRO A 40 -21.83 -14.84 -16.95
N PRO A 41 -22.48 -14.00 -17.77
CA PRO A 41 -22.08 -13.74 -19.16
C PRO A 41 -20.70 -13.07 -19.30
N HIS A 42 -20.26 -12.31 -18.29
CA HIS A 42 -18.99 -11.58 -18.29
C HIS A 42 -17.95 -12.18 -17.35
N LEU A 43 -18.07 -13.47 -17.04
CA LEU A 43 -17.16 -14.13 -16.12
C LEU A 43 -15.78 -14.30 -16.76
N ASN A 44 -14.78 -13.59 -16.21
CA ASN A 44 -13.42 -13.65 -16.72
C ASN A 44 -12.69 -14.92 -16.24
N ASN A 45 -12.49 -15.86 -17.17
CA ASN A 45 -11.82 -17.14 -16.95
C ASN A 45 -10.41 -17.06 -16.35
N ILE A 46 -9.71 -15.92 -16.48
CA ILE A 46 -8.37 -15.74 -15.93
C ILE A 46 -8.39 -15.82 -14.40
N TYR A 47 -9.46 -15.33 -13.78
CA TYR A 47 -9.66 -15.30 -12.33
C TYR A 47 -10.48 -16.51 -11.82
N LEU A 48 -10.82 -17.46 -12.70
CA LEU A 48 -11.67 -18.63 -12.42
C LEU A 48 -10.96 -19.88 -11.93
N ALA A 49 -9.78 -19.70 -11.35
CA ALA A 49 -9.34 -20.66 -10.37
C ALA A 49 -8.92 -19.88 -9.15
N THR A 50 -9.13 -20.46 -7.97
CA THR A 50 -8.47 -20.08 -6.72
C THR A 50 -6.96 -20.28 -6.87
N GLN A 51 -6.35 -19.55 -7.79
CA GLN A 51 -4.94 -19.57 -8.10
C GLN A 51 -4.25 -18.77 -7.03
N ARG A 52 -3.09 -19.26 -6.60
CA ARG A 52 -2.24 -18.48 -5.72
C ARG A 52 -1.89 -17.16 -6.43
N PRO A 53 -1.80 -16.02 -5.73
CA PRO A 53 -1.49 -14.74 -6.37
C PRO A 53 -0.29 -14.77 -7.32
N GLU A 54 0.75 -15.55 -6.99
CA GLU A 54 1.92 -15.79 -7.84
C GLU A 54 1.56 -16.33 -9.25
N GLN A 55 0.58 -17.22 -9.35
CA GLN A 55 0.14 -17.80 -10.62
C GLN A 55 -0.67 -16.79 -11.44
N LEU A 56 -1.47 -15.95 -10.77
CA LEU A 56 -2.21 -14.88 -11.43
C LEU A 56 -1.24 -13.88 -12.06
N LEU A 57 -0.21 -13.46 -11.33
CA LEU A 57 0.82 -12.54 -11.81
C LEU A 57 1.50 -13.05 -13.09
N LYS A 58 1.83 -14.36 -13.14
CA LYS A 58 2.42 -15.02 -14.32
C LYS A 58 1.44 -15.10 -15.49
N ARG A 59 0.16 -15.39 -15.23
CA ARG A 59 -0.86 -15.53 -16.29
C ARG A 59 -1.26 -14.21 -16.92
N THR A 60 -1.33 -13.14 -16.14
CA THR A 60 -1.69 -11.81 -16.63
C THR A 60 -0.54 -11.10 -17.34
N GLN A 61 0.67 -11.68 -17.30
CA GLN A 61 1.92 -11.07 -17.79
C GLN A 61 2.14 -9.67 -17.21
N LEU A 62 1.66 -9.45 -15.98
CA LEU A 62 1.55 -8.10 -15.45
C LEU A 62 2.92 -7.45 -15.22
N MET A 63 3.90 -8.24 -14.76
CA MET A 63 5.28 -7.81 -14.59
C MET A 63 5.89 -7.38 -15.93
N GLU A 64 5.69 -8.17 -16.98
CA GLU A 64 6.23 -7.92 -18.31
C GLU A 64 5.61 -6.67 -18.94
N ARG A 65 4.29 -6.49 -18.81
CA ARG A 65 3.59 -5.31 -19.31
C ARG A 65 4.08 -4.04 -18.62
N TRP A 66 4.24 -4.08 -17.30
CA TRP A 66 4.82 -2.97 -16.54
C TRP A 66 6.28 -2.72 -16.95
N ALA A 67 7.10 -3.77 -17.04
CA ALA A 67 8.50 -3.66 -17.42
C ALA A 67 8.70 -3.03 -18.81
N ARG A 68 7.75 -3.25 -19.72
CA ARG A 68 7.74 -2.72 -21.09
C ARG A 68 6.99 -1.39 -21.25
N TRP A 69 6.62 -0.71 -20.16
CA TRP A 69 5.90 0.57 -20.17
C TRP A 69 4.49 0.50 -20.80
N GLU A 70 3.87 -0.68 -20.85
CA GLU A 70 2.49 -0.83 -21.33
C GLU A 70 1.44 -0.41 -20.28
N ILE A 71 1.86 -0.35 -19.01
CA ILE A 71 1.08 0.17 -17.89
C ILE A 71 1.96 1.06 -17.00
N SER A 72 1.35 2.07 -16.40
CA SER A 72 2.01 3.02 -15.50
C SER A 72 2.44 2.37 -14.17
N ASN A 73 3.30 3.07 -13.41
CA ASN A 73 3.66 2.63 -12.06
C ASN A 73 2.43 2.60 -11.14
N PHE A 74 1.57 3.61 -11.23
CA PHE A 74 0.33 3.66 -10.47
C PHE A 74 -0.60 2.47 -10.77
N GLU A 75 -0.87 2.20 -12.05
CA GLU A 75 -1.74 1.08 -12.44
C GLU A 75 -1.16 -0.27 -12.01
N TYR A 76 0.17 -0.41 -12.08
CA TYR A 76 0.84 -1.60 -11.64
C TYR A 76 0.71 -1.81 -10.12
N LEU A 77 0.95 -0.78 -9.33
CA LEU A 77 0.78 -0.81 -7.87
C LEU A 77 -0.67 -1.11 -7.47
N MET A 78 -1.66 -0.53 -8.15
CA MET A 78 -3.06 -0.85 -7.90
C MET A 78 -3.35 -2.33 -8.17
N GLN A 79 -2.85 -2.88 -9.28
CA GLN A 79 -3.06 -4.29 -9.60
C GLN A 79 -2.33 -5.24 -8.64
N LEU A 80 -1.12 -4.90 -8.19
CA LEU A 80 -0.42 -5.67 -7.15
C LEU A 80 -1.19 -5.67 -5.84
N ASN A 81 -1.70 -4.50 -5.41
CA ASN A 81 -2.55 -4.39 -4.24
C ASN A 81 -3.79 -5.31 -4.35
N THR A 82 -4.53 -5.24 -5.45
CA THR A 82 -5.69 -6.12 -5.70
C THR A 82 -5.31 -7.60 -5.67
N LEU A 83 -4.22 -8.00 -6.36
CA LEU A 83 -3.76 -9.39 -6.38
C LEU A 83 -3.30 -9.87 -4.99
N ALA A 84 -2.80 -8.98 -4.14
CA ALA A 84 -2.39 -9.27 -2.78
C ALA A 84 -3.57 -9.34 -1.79
N GLY A 85 -4.80 -9.12 -2.27
CA GLY A 85 -6.02 -9.16 -1.48
C GLY A 85 -6.37 -7.83 -0.80
N ARG A 86 -5.79 -6.72 -1.25
CA ARG A 86 -6.16 -5.38 -0.78
C ARG A 86 -7.42 -4.90 -1.47
N SER A 87 -8.27 -4.19 -0.73
CA SER A 87 -9.58 -3.77 -1.20
C SER A 87 -10.02 -2.45 -0.57
N TYR A 88 -10.80 -1.68 -1.32
CA TYR A 88 -11.49 -0.48 -0.82
C TYR A 88 -12.72 -0.80 0.04
N ASN A 89 -13.27 -2.03 -0.05
CA ASN A 89 -14.41 -2.46 0.76
C ASN A 89 -14.04 -2.79 2.22
N ASP A 90 -12.75 -2.98 2.51
CA ASP A 90 -12.27 -3.31 3.85
C ASP A 90 -11.06 -2.45 4.21
N ILE A 91 -11.30 -1.42 5.02
CA ILE A 91 -10.30 -0.45 5.45
C ILE A 91 -9.13 -1.07 6.23
N THR A 92 -9.31 -2.26 6.80
CA THR A 92 -8.25 -2.98 7.52
C THR A 92 -7.22 -3.62 6.58
N GLN A 93 -7.55 -3.73 5.29
CA GLN A 93 -6.71 -4.26 4.21
C GLN A 93 -6.74 -3.32 3.00
N TYR A 94 -6.65 -2.01 3.26
CA TYR A 94 -6.64 -0.98 2.23
C TYR A 94 -5.40 -1.08 1.32
N PRO A 95 -5.47 -0.59 0.06
CA PRO A 95 -4.30 -0.49 -0.79
C PRO A 95 -3.19 0.37 -0.18
N VAL A 96 -1.93 -0.02 -0.37
CA VAL A 96 -0.76 0.70 0.14
C VAL A 96 0.14 1.16 -0.99
N PHE A 97 0.66 2.39 -0.88
CA PHE A 97 1.57 3.02 -1.82
C PHE A 97 2.83 3.51 -1.10
N PRO A 98 4.00 3.54 -1.78
CA PRO A 98 5.21 4.06 -1.18
C PRO A 98 5.13 5.57 -0.99
N TRP A 99 5.78 6.07 0.06
CA TRP A 99 6.36 7.41 -0.01
C TRP A 99 7.35 7.48 -1.19
N ILE A 100 7.26 8.53 -2.01
CA ILE A 100 8.12 8.71 -3.20
C ILE A 100 9.15 9.81 -2.98
N LEU A 101 8.71 10.97 -2.51
CA LEU A 101 9.58 12.12 -2.29
C LEU A 101 10.13 12.13 -0.86
N SER A 102 11.31 12.74 -0.69
CA SER A 102 11.94 13.02 0.59
C SER A 102 12.16 14.51 0.84
N ASP A 103 11.92 15.36 -0.17
CA ASP A 103 12.06 16.81 -0.07
C ASP A 103 10.69 17.50 0.01
N TYR A 104 10.31 17.90 1.22
CA TYR A 104 9.09 18.65 1.50
C TYR A 104 9.36 20.07 2.01
N ASN A 105 10.63 20.52 1.97
CA ASN A 105 11.07 21.79 2.57
C ASN A 105 11.62 22.78 1.54
N SER A 106 12.13 22.30 0.41
CA SER A 106 12.64 23.18 -0.66
C SER A 106 11.54 24.04 -1.27
N LYS A 107 11.92 25.24 -1.75
CA LYS A 107 11.01 26.14 -2.50
C LYS A 107 10.63 25.60 -3.87
N THR A 108 11.46 24.74 -4.45
CA THR A 108 11.26 24.16 -5.78
C THR A 108 11.58 22.68 -5.72
N LEU A 109 10.74 21.86 -6.34
CA LEU A 109 10.94 20.43 -6.45
C LEU A 109 11.70 20.10 -7.74
N ASP A 110 12.88 19.50 -7.61
CA ASP A 110 13.68 19.05 -8.75
C ASP A 110 13.59 17.52 -8.92
N LEU A 111 12.74 17.07 -9.84
CA LEU A 111 12.56 15.64 -10.14
C LEU A 111 13.73 15.04 -10.94
N ALA A 112 14.71 15.83 -11.39
CA ALA A 112 15.95 15.32 -11.96
C ALA A 112 16.99 14.99 -10.87
N ASN A 113 16.82 15.52 -9.64
CA ASN A 113 17.73 15.30 -8.55
C ASN A 113 17.36 14.03 -7.75
N PRO A 114 18.22 12.99 -7.72
CA PRO A 114 17.95 11.78 -6.95
C PRO A 114 17.75 12.03 -5.45
N SER A 115 18.29 13.11 -4.88
CA SER A 115 18.12 13.42 -3.46
C SER A 115 16.72 13.90 -3.08
N SER A 116 15.88 14.23 -4.08
CA SER A 116 14.47 14.56 -3.85
C SER A 116 13.60 13.31 -3.62
N TYR A 117 14.16 12.11 -3.85
CA TYR A 117 13.46 10.84 -3.73
C TYR A 117 13.85 10.06 -2.48
N ARG A 118 12.86 9.35 -1.92
CA ARG A 118 13.07 8.31 -0.92
C ARG A 118 13.82 7.13 -1.53
N ASP A 119 14.72 6.53 -0.76
CA ASP A 119 15.33 5.25 -1.07
C ASP A 119 14.27 4.12 -0.98
N LEU A 120 13.77 3.69 -2.14
CA LEU A 120 12.74 2.66 -2.27
C LEU A 120 13.23 1.25 -1.92
N SER A 121 14.54 1.03 -1.78
CA SER A 121 15.10 -0.26 -1.38
C SER A 121 14.97 -0.55 0.13
N LYS A 122 14.55 0.46 0.91
CA LYS A 122 14.48 0.42 2.37
C LYS A 122 13.05 0.61 2.89
N PRO A 123 12.61 -0.13 3.92
CA PRO A 123 11.38 0.20 4.63
C PRO A 123 11.50 1.56 5.33
N ILE A 124 10.38 2.20 5.65
CA ILE A 124 10.34 3.52 6.32
C ILE A 124 11.23 3.55 7.57
N GLY A 125 11.14 2.51 8.42
CA GLY A 125 11.92 2.39 9.63
C GLY A 125 13.44 2.32 9.43
N ALA A 126 13.92 2.10 8.20
CA ALA A 126 15.33 2.00 7.87
C ALA A 126 15.91 3.23 7.14
N LEU A 127 15.10 4.26 6.89
CA LEU A 127 15.57 5.49 6.23
C LEU A 127 16.47 6.34 7.13
N ASN A 128 16.09 6.51 8.39
CA ASN A 128 16.90 7.23 9.38
C ASN A 128 17.87 6.26 10.07
N ALA A 129 19.17 6.48 9.90
CA ALA A 129 20.22 5.58 10.38
C ALA A 129 20.27 5.47 11.91
N ASP A 130 20.04 6.56 12.65
CA ASP A 130 20.07 6.52 14.11
C ASP A 130 18.82 5.86 14.68
N ARG A 131 17.67 6.06 14.04
CA ARG A 131 16.45 5.34 14.38
C ARG A 131 16.57 3.84 14.06
N LEU A 132 17.19 3.50 12.94
CA LEU A 132 17.41 2.11 12.52
C LEU A 132 18.22 1.32 13.55
N LYS A 133 19.27 1.91 14.14
CA LYS A 133 20.04 1.26 15.22
C LYS A 133 19.13 0.82 16.37
N LYS A 134 18.19 1.67 16.79
CA LYS A 134 17.22 1.34 17.86
C LYS A 134 16.30 0.18 17.47
N PHE A 135 15.86 0.11 16.21
CA PHE A 135 15.07 -1.03 15.72
C PHE A 135 15.87 -2.33 15.68
N GLN A 136 17.15 -2.27 15.28
CA GLN A 136 18.06 -3.42 15.27
C GLN A 136 18.40 -3.89 16.69
N GLU A 137 18.65 -2.95 17.61
CA GLU A 137 18.83 -3.24 19.04
C GLU A 137 17.60 -3.95 19.60
N ARG A 138 16.39 -3.42 19.36
CA ARG A 138 15.13 -4.07 19.74
C ARG A 138 15.06 -5.49 19.17
N TYR A 139 15.25 -5.66 17.86
CA TYR A 139 15.20 -6.99 17.22
C TYR A 139 16.20 -7.98 17.85
N SER A 140 17.43 -7.53 18.10
CA SER A 140 18.50 -8.38 18.63
C SER A 140 18.29 -8.79 20.09
N SER A 141 17.83 -7.86 20.92
CA SER A 141 17.66 -8.01 22.38
C SER A 141 16.29 -8.54 22.79
N PHE A 142 15.29 -8.50 21.91
CA PHE A 142 13.96 -9.03 22.19
C PHE A 142 14.04 -10.56 22.34
N ASP A 143 13.79 -11.04 23.55
CA ASP A 143 13.79 -12.46 23.88
C ASP A 143 12.48 -12.78 24.60
N ASP A 144 11.58 -13.45 23.89
CA ASP A 144 10.28 -13.88 24.40
C ASP A 144 10.04 -15.33 23.97
N PRO A 145 9.57 -16.21 24.88
CA PRO A 145 9.39 -17.63 24.58
C PRO A 145 8.24 -17.91 23.57
N VAL A 146 7.34 -16.96 23.36
CA VAL A 146 6.14 -17.11 22.54
C VAL A 146 6.17 -16.17 21.33
N ILE A 147 6.63 -14.94 21.52
CA ILE A 147 6.60 -13.88 20.51
C ILE A 147 7.92 -13.90 19.71
N PRO A 148 7.87 -14.11 18.39
CA PRO A 148 9.07 -14.02 17.55
C PRO A 148 9.65 -12.60 17.52
N LYS A 149 10.95 -12.48 17.26
CA LYS A 149 11.65 -11.20 17.07
C LYS A 149 11.06 -10.38 15.92
N PHE A 150 10.96 -9.07 16.12
CA PHE A 150 10.45 -8.11 15.13
C PHE A 150 11.16 -6.75 15.27
N HIS A 151 11.20 -5.98 14.17
CA HIS A 151 11.70 -4.61 14.17
C HIS A 151 10.57 -3.65 14.59
N TYR A 152 9.39 -3.83 13.99
CA TYR A 152 8.27 -2.89 14.07
C TYR A 152 7.06 -3.50 14.79
N GLY A 153 6.66 -2.87 15.90
CA GLY A 153 5.42 -3.21 16.62
C GLY A 153 4.17 -2.55 16.02
N SER A 154 4.36 -1.45 15.28
CA SER A 154 3.36 -0.82 14.42
C SER A 154 3.52 -1.31 12.98
N HIS A 155 2.52 -1.04 12.14
CA HIS A 155 2.45 -1.50 10.77
C HIS A 155 2.30 -0.32 9.80
N TYR A 156 2.82 -0.47 8.58
CA TYR A 156 2.82 0.61 7.58
C TYR A 156 1.43 0.93 7.00
N SER A 157 0.45 0.05 7.23
CA SER A 157 -0.91 0.17 6.73
C SER A 157 -1.88 -0.36 7.78
N THR A 158 -2.69 0.53 8.34
CA THR A 158 -3.73 0.21 9.33
C THR A 158 -5.00 1.00 9.00
N ALA A 159 -6.15 0.59 9.54
CA ALA A 159 -7.38 1.39 9.43
C ALA A 159 -7.17 2.82 9.95
N GLY A 160 -6.43 2.98 11.06
CA GLY A 160 -6.06 4.29 11.61
C GLY A 160 -5.23 5.12 10.64
N THR A 161 -4.27 4.52 9.94
CA THR A 161 -3.45 5.20 8.92
C THR A 161 -4.29 5.69 7.75
N VAL A 162 -5.25 4.88 7.27
CA VAL A 162 -6.14 5.29 6.17
C VAL A 162 -7.02 6.45 6.59
N LEU A 163 -7.64 6.35 7.77
CA LEU A 163 -8.48 7.40 8.31
C LEU A 163 -7.68 8.67 8.60
N TYR A 164 -6.43 8.56 9.05
CA TYR A 164 -5.52 9.69 9.24
C TYR A 164 -5.39 10.51 7.95
N TYR A 165 -5.08 9.88 6.81
CA TYR A 165 -4.91 10.59 5.54
C TYR A 165 -6.24 11.09 4.95
N LEU A 166 -7.32 10.31 5.10
CA LEU A 166 -8.58 10.55 4.39
C LEU A 166 -9.65 11.28 5.22
N VAL A 167 -9.34 11.69 6.46
CA VAL A 167 -10.31 12.24 7.44
C VAL A 167 -11.17 13.40 6.91
N ARG A 168 -10.71 14.12 5.87
CA ARG A 168 -11.40 15.26 5.26
C ARG A 168 -12.45 14.90 4.21
N VAL A 169 -12.52 13.63 3.80
CA VAL A 169 -13.42 13.13 2.76
C VAL A 169 -14.39 12.13 3.37
N GLU A 170 -15.70 12.26 3.10
CA GLU A 170 -16.68 11.24 3.51
C GLU A 170 -16.57 10.00 2.60
N PRO A 171 -16.78 8.77 3.13
CA PRO A 171 -17.28 8.43 4.47
C PRO A 171 -16.19 8.35 5.57
N PHE A 172 -14.93 8.70 5.27
CA PHE A 172 -13.80 8.51 6.19
C PHE A 172 -13.86 9.44 7.40
N THR A 173 -14.44 10.64 7.25
CA THR A 173 -14.73 11.52 8.39
C THR A 173 -15.61 10.80 9.42
N THR A 174 -16.75 10.25 8.98
CA THR A 174 -17.66 9.49 9.85
C THR A 174 -16.97 8.28 10.49
N LEU A 175 -16.21 7.53 9.71
CA LEU A 175 -15.46 6.36 10.21
C LEU A 175 -14.39 6.75 11.24
N SER A 176 -13.71 7.88 11.05
CA SER A 176 -12.72 8.40 12.00
C SER A 176 -13.36 8.76 13.34
N ILE A 177 -14.53 9.40 13.32
CA ILE A 177 -15.29 9.74 14.53
C ILE A 177 -15.70 8.47 15.27
N GLN A 178 -16.18 7.46 14.53
CA GLN A 178 -16.58 6.17 15.11
C GLN A 178 -15.40 5.44 15.76
N LEU A 179 -14.25 5.40 15.08
CA LEU A 179 -13.04 4.74 15.60
C LEU A 179 -12.55 5.41 16.90
N GLN A 180 -12.72 6.73 17.03
CA GLN A 180 -12.28 7.52 18.17
C GLN A 180 -13.37 7.71 19.25
N GLY A 181 -14.41 6.87 19.25
CA GLY A 181 -15.41 6.85 20.32
C GLY A 181 -16.43 8.00 20.26
N GLY A 182 -16.74 8.51 19.07
CA GLY A 182 -17.80 9.49 18.83
C GLY A 182 -17.34 10.94 18.69
N LYS A 183 -16.04 11.20 18.60
CA LYS A 183 -15.44 12.51 18.35
C LYS A 183 -14.15 12.38 17.55
N PHE A 184 -13.60 13.48 17.04
CA PHE A 184 -12.27 13.47 16.45
C PHE A 184 -11.16 13.18 17.47
N ASP A 185 -10.00 12.77 16.95
CA ASP A 185 -8.78 12.66 17.73
C ASP A 185 -8.32 14.05 18.23
N HIS A 186 -7.33 14.09 19.11
CA HIS A 186 -6.61 15.31 19.46
C HIS A 186 -6.03 15.95 18.20
N ALA A 187 -6.28 17.25 18.03
CA ALA A 187 -5.84 18.03 16.88
C ALA A 187 -4.33 17.85 16.57
N ASP A 188 -3.47 17.86 17.60
CA ASP A 188 -2.02 17.69 17.42
C ASP A 188 -1.62 16.32 16.80
N ARG A 189 -2.53 15.34 16.76
CA ARG A 189 -2.30 14.00 16.19
C ARG A 189 -2.99 13.79 14.85
N MET A 190 -3.77 14.77 14.38
CA MET A 190 -4.46 14.69 13.11
C MET A 190 -3.55 15.06 11.96
N PHE A 191 -3.88 14.59 10.76
CA PHE A 191 -3.14 14.93 9.56
C PHE A 191 -3.35 16.40 9.22
N SER A 192 -2.28 17.20 9.29
CA SER A 192 -2.34 18.64 9.10
C SER A 192 -1.19 19.21 8.27
N ASP A 193 -0.09 18.49 8.09
CA ASP A 193 1.11 18.96 7.39
C ASP A 193 1.86 17.78 6.76
N ILE A 194 2.13 17.85 5.45
CA ILE A 194 2.86 16.81 4.70
C ILE A 194 4.30 16.67 5.18
N ALA A 195 5.02 17.79 5.38
CA ALA A 195 6.41 17.79 5.80
C ALA A 195 6.54 17.25 7.22
N ALA A 196 5.69 17.71 8.15
CA ALA A 196 5.67 17.18 9.51
C ALA A 196 5.30 15.69 9.55
N THR A 197 4.41 15.23 8.66
CA THR A 197 4.08 13.81 8.53
C THR A 197 5.28 12.99 8.06
N TRP A 198 6.05 13.50 7.09
CA TRP A 198 7.27 12.88 6.61
C TRP A 198 8.34 12.79 7.72
N ASP A 199 8.56 13.88 8.44
CA ASP A 199 9.51 13.91 9.56
C ASP A 199 9.07 12.95 10.68
N GLY A 200 7.78 12.91 10.99
CA GLY A 200 7.19 11.96 11.94
C GLY A 200 7.48 10.51 11.58
N VAL A 201 7.29 10.11 10.31
CA VAL A 201 7.64 8.75 9.86
C VAL A 201 9.14 8.49 9.80
N LEU A 202 10.01 9.48 9.98
CA LEU A 202 11.47 9.32 10.07
C LEU A 202 12.00 9.31 11.51
N GLU A 203 11.25 9.86 12.46
CA GLU A 203 11.73 10.12 13.82
C GLU A 203 11.00 9.30 14.90
N ASP A 204 9.68 9.11 14.78
CA ASP A 204 8.90 8.38 15.77
C ASP A 204 9.20 6.86 15.67
N MET A 205 9.43 6.21 16.82
CA MET A 205 9.69 4.76 16.91
C MET A 205 8.44 3.91 16.68
N SER A 206 7.26 4.53 16.76
CA SER A 206 5.95 3.92 16.58
C SER A 206 5.32 4.27 15.23
N ASP A 207 5.90 5.19 14.46
CA ASP A 207 5.39 5.59 13.16
C ASP A 207 6.24 5.08 12.00
N VAL A 208 5.69 4.11 11.27
CA VAL A 208 6.30 3.53 10.06
C VAL A 208 5.31 3.51 8.90
N LYS A 209 4.31 4.40 8.92
CA LYS A 209 3.24 4.41 7.91
C LYS A 209 3.76 4.72 6.50
N GLU A 210 3.30 3.92 5.55
CA GLU A 210 3.39 4.22 4.12
C GLU A 210 2.15 5.03 3.70
N LEU A 211 2.01 5.31 2.40
CA LEU A 211 0.95 6.15 1.85
C LEU A 211 -0.27 5.36 1.38
N VAL A 212 -1.35 6.09 1.13
CA VAL A 212 -2.56 5.62 0.44
C VAL A 212 -2.55 6.09 -1.02
N PRO A 213 -3.21 5.37 -1.96
CA PRO A 213 -3.24 5.74 -3.38
C PRO A 213 -3.77 7.15 -3.67
N GLU A 214 -4.69 7.65 -2.84
CA GLU A 214 -5.40 8.92 -3.01
C GLU A 214 -4.43 10.11 -3.04
N LEU A 215 -3.28 10.01 -2.37
CA LEU A 215 -2.22 11.02 -2.41
C LEU A 215 -1.52 11.14 -3.78
N PHE A 216 -1.96 10.39 -4.79
CA PHE A 216 -1.47 10.44 -6.18
C PHE A 216 -2.57 10.75 -7.21
N TYR A 217 -3.80 11.01 -6.78
CA TYR A 217 -4.88 11.40 -7.71
C TYR A 217 -6.04 12.22 -7.12
N LEU A 218 -6.19 12.32 -5.79
CA LEU A 218 -7.37 12.91 -5.14
C LEU A 218 -6.99 14.14 -4.29
N PRO A 219 -6.98 15.36 -4.84
CA PRO A 219 -6.60 16.58 -4.12
C PRO A 219 -7.51 16.93 -2.94
N GLU A 220 -8.75 16.49 -2.95
CA GLU A 220 -9.77 16.74 -1.93
C GLU A 220 -9.35 16.22 -0.54
N VAL A 221 -8.44 15.23 -0.47
CA VAL A 221 -7.91 14.73 0.81
C VAL A 221 -7.09 15.78 1.58
N LEU A 222 -6.60 16.81 0.89
CA LEU A 222 -5.79 17.90 1.46
C LEU A 222 -6.63 19.16 1.73
N SER A 223 -7.91 19.14 1.34
CA SER A 223 -8.83 20.28 1.45
C SER A 223 -9.94 20.02 2.46
N ASN A 224 -10.38 21.05 3.18
CA ASN A 224 -11.54 20.97 4.06
C ASN A 224 -12.80 21.54 3.37
N GLU A 225 -13.22 20.92 2.26
CA GLU A 225 -14.38 21.41 1.50
C GLU A 225 -15.69 21.41 2.31
N ASN A 226 -15.79 20.45 3.23
CA ASN A 226 -16.96 20.29 4.10
C ASN A 226 -16.98 21.25 5.30
N SER A 227 -15.97 22.13 5.44
CA SER A 227 -15.85 23.07 6.56
C SER A 227 -15.96 22.40 7.94
N ILE A 228 -15.38 21.20 8.06
CA ILE A 228 -15.41 20.39 9.28
C ILE A 228 -14.54 21.06 10.34
N ASP A 229 -15.01 21.08 11.59
CA ASP A 229 -14.22 21.54 12.73
C ASP A 229 -13.37 20.38 13.28
N PHE A 230 -12.08 20.37 12.92
CA PHE A 230 -11.10 19.41 13.43
C PHE A 230 -10.46 19.84 14.76
N GLY A 231 -10.91 20.97 15.32
CA GLY A 231 -10.40 21.52 16.58
C GLY A 231 -9.13 22.36 16.41
N THR A 232 -8.50 22.61 17.56
CA THR A 232 -7.36 23.53 17.67
C THR A 232 -6.19 22.81 18.33
N THR A 233 -5.00 22.97 17.78
CA THR A 233 -3.74 22.45 18.34
C THR A 233 -3.41 23.12 19.67
N GLN A 234 -2.47 22.55 20.43
CA GLN A 234 -1.99 23.17 21.67
C GLN A 234 -1.34 24.54 21.46
N LEU A 235 -0.84 24.81 20.25
CA LEU A 235 -0.27 26.09 19.84
C LEU A 235 -1.34 27.13 19.45
N GLY A 236 -2.63 26.77 19.50
CA GLY A 236 -3.73 27.65 19.18
C GLY A 236 -4.07 27.70 17.69
N GLU A 237 -3.50 26.80 16.87
CA GLU A 237 -3.77 26.75 15.43
C GLU A 237 -5.02 25.92 15.16
N LYS A 238 -5.98 26.51 14.45
CA LYS A 238 -7.18 25.79 14.03
C LYS A 238 -6.84 24.90 12.83
N LEU A 239 -7.18 23.63 12.93
CA LEU A 239 -7.00 22.69 11.84
C LEU A 239 -8.04 22.91 10.75
N ASP A 240 -7.56 22.98 9.51
CA ASP A 240 -8.39 23.18 8.32
C ASP A 240 -7.75 22.45 7.11
N LEU A 241 -7.29 23.18 6.10
CA LEU A 241 -6.47 22.67 5.00
C LEU A 241 -5.18 22.00 5.49
N VAL A 242 -4.71 20.97 4.78
CA VAL A 242 -3.39 20.39 5.03
C VAL A 242 -2.31 21.35 4.52
N GLN A 243 -1.32 21.64 5.36
CA GLN A 243 -0.17 22.43 5.00
C GLN A 243 0.67 21.68 3.97
N LEU A 244 0.96 22.39 2.87
CA LEU A 244 1.66 21.84 1.73
C LEU A 244 3.15 22.26 1.74
N PRO A 245 4.03 21.47 1.12
CA PRO A 245 5.41 21.87 0.89
C PRO A 245 5.51 23.19 0.13
N PRO A 246 6.57 23.99 0.32
CA PRO A 246 6.71 25.29 -0.35
C PRO A 246 6.70 25.23 -1.89
N TRP A 247 7.05 24.08 -2.46
CA TRP A 247 7.03 23.86 -3.91
C TRP A 247 5.65 23.55 -4.50
N ALA A 248 4.61 23.36 -3.67
CA ALA A 248 3.24 23.11 -4.11
C ALA A 248 2.37 24.36 -3.92
N GLU A 249 1.76 24.83 -5.00
CA GLU A 249 0.94 26.05 -4.98
C GLU A 249 -0.44 25.80 -4.33
N ASN A 250 -0.98 24.60 -4.51
CA ASN A 250 -2.29 24.17 -4.02
C ASN A 250 -2.39 22.63 -4.05
N PRO A 251 -3.46 22.03 -3.49
CA PRO A 251 -3.63 20.58 -3.46
C PRO A 251 -3.57 19.89 -4.82
N VAL A 252 -4.11 20.52 -5.88
CA VAL A 252 -4.09 19.95 -7.23
C VAL A 252 -2.67 19.88 -7.77
N ASP A 253 -1.89 20.95 -7.60
CA ASP A 253 -0.49 21.01 -7.99
C ASP A 253 0.38 20.03 -7.19
N PHE A 254 0.12 19.89 -5.88
CA PHE A 254 0.76 18.87 -5.05
C PHE A 254 0.53 17.46 -5.61
N ILE A 255 -0.73 17.07 -5.82
CA ILE A 255 -1.09 15.74 -6.34
C ILE A 255 -0.50 15.50 -7.73
N HIS A 256 -0.52 16.53 -8.60
CA HIS A 256 0.07 16.46 -9.93
C HIS A 256 1.57 16.17 -9.86
N LYS A 257 2.33 16.95 -9.08
CA LYS A 257 3.77 16.76 -8.89
C LYS A 257 4.09 15.41 -8.23
N HIS A 258 3.26 14.97 -7.28
CA HIS A 258 3.45 13.69 -6.61
C HIS A 258 3.21 12.51 -7.58
N ARG A 259 2.21 12.62 -8.47
CA ARG A 259 2.00 11.65 -9.56
C ARG A 259 3.14 11.69 -10.58
N MET A 260 3.64 12.87 -10.95
CA MET A 260 4.82 12.99 -11.82
C MET A 260 6.05 12.30 -11.19
N ALA A 261 6.27 12.49 -9.88
CA ALA A 261 7.35 11.83 -9.16
C ALA A 261 7.20 10.30 -9.21
N LEU A 262 6.00 9.77 -8.93
CA LEU A 262 5.71 8.33 -9.01
C LEU A 262 5.98 7.74 -10.40
N GLU A 263 5.65 8.48 -11.48
CA GLU A 263 5.84 8.02 -12.85
C GLU A 263 7.23 8.37 -13.44
N SER A 264 8.11 9.00 -12.65
CA SER A 264 9.45 9.37 -13.10
C SER A 264 10.31 8.16 -13.48
N GLU A 265 11.35 8.40 -14.29
CA GLU A 265 12.32 7.35 -14.64
C GLU A 265 13.08 6.84 -13.40
N HIS A 266 13.37 7.73 -12.45
CA HIS A 266 14.02 7.36 -11.18
C HIS A 266 13.17 6.33 -10.40
N VAL A 267 11.88 6.62 -10.18
CA VAL A 267 10.99 5.67 -9.50
C VAL A 267 10.80 4.40 -10.32
N SER A 268 10.62 4.53 -11.64
CA SER A 268 10.51 3.39 -12.55
C SER A 268 11.70 2.44 -12.44
N GLU A 269 12.92 2.97 -12.25
CA GLU A 269 14.13 2.18 -12.08
C GLU A 269 14.16 1.40 -10.75
N HIS A 270 13.62 1.98 -9.67
CA HIS A 270 13.78 1.51 -8.29
C HIS A 270 12.52 0.89 -7.65
N LEU A 271 11.34 1.06 -8.23
CA LEU A 271 10.07 0.66 -7.61
C LEU A 271 9.98 -0.85 -7.33
N HIS A 272 10.64 -1.68 -8.14
CA HIS A 272 10.74 -3.12 -7.93
C HIS A 272 11.34 -3.49 -6.57
N GLU A 273 12.23 -2.66 -6.02
CA GLU A 273 12.88 -2.88 -4.72
C GLU A 273 11.90 -2.65 -3.56
N TRP A 274 11.01 -1.67 -3.68
CA TRP A 274 9.93 -1.46 -2.71
C TRP A 274 8.89 -2.58 -2.79
N ILE A 275 8.56 -3.01 -4.01
CA ILE A 275 7.66 -4.15 -4.22
C ILE A 275 8.22 -5.41 -3.56
N ASP A 276 9.55 -5.62 -3.60
CA ASP A 276 10.19 -6.74 -2.92
C ASP A 276 9.99 -6.73 -1.39
N LEU A 277 9.93 -5.54 -0.77
CA LEU A 277 9.66 -5.38 0.66
C LEU A 277 8.21 -5.69 1.01
N ILE A 278 7.26 -5.19 0.21
CA ILE A 278 5.83 -5.21 0.55
C ILE A 278 5.13 -6.48 0.06
N PHE A 279 5.43 -6.92 -1.17
CA PHE A 279 4.76 -8.04 -1.83
C PHE A 279 5.71 -9.18 -2.22
N GLY A 280 7.01 -8.94 -2.27
CA GLY A 280 7.99 -9.87 -2.81
C GLY A 280 8.80 -10.62 -1.74
N TYR A 281 10.01 -11.00 -2.12
CA TYR A 281 10.81 -11.97 -1.38
C TYR A 281 11.40 -11.42 -0.06
N LYS A 282 11.50 -10.09 0.09
CA LYS A 282 11.96 -9.41 1.32
C LYS A 282 10.83 -9.17 2.34
N GLN A 283 9.61 -9.66 2.08
CA GLN A 283 8.50 -9.55 3.03
C GLN A 283 8.69 -10.44 4.27
N ARG A 284 9.34 -11.61 4.11
CA ARG A 284 9.49 -12.62 5.18
C ARG A 284 10.87 -13.30 5.16
N GLY A 285 11.18 -14.03 6.23
CA GLY A 285 12.38 -14.87 6.31
C GLY A 285 13.69 -14.08 6.45
N ARG A 286 14.80 -14.69 6.04
CA ARG A 286 16.15 -14.12 6.21
C ARG A 286 16.35 -12.81 5.43
N GLU A 287 15.69 -12.70 4.29
CA GLU A 287 15.74 -11.52 3.44
C GLU A 287 15.03 -10.33 4.10
N ALA A 288 13.89 -10.57 4.75
CA ALA A 288 13.24 -9.55 5.57
C ALA A 288 14.10 -9.09 6.74
N ILE A 289 14.79 -10.01 7.43
CA ILE A 289 15.70 -9.66 8.53
C ILE A 289 16.84 -8.78 7.99
N SER A 290 17.47 -9.19 6.89
CA SER A 290 18.59 -8.45 6.27
C SER A 290 18.17 -7.06 5.78
N ALA A 291 16.92 -6.93 5.30
CA ALA A 291 16.33 -5.66 4.89
C ALA A 291 15.73 -4.84 6.05
N ASN A 292 15.81 -5.32 7.30
CA ASN A 292 15.19 -4.73 8.49
C ASN A 292 13.66 -4.61 8.39
N ASN A 293 13.01 -5.50 7.66
CA ASN A 293 11.60 -5.43 7.25
C ASN A 293 10.71 -6.46 7.97
N VAL A 294 10.90 -6.65 9.28
CA VAL A 294 10.14 -7.64 10.07
C VAL A 294 9.14 -6.94 10.99
N PHE A 295 7.86 -7.16 10.73
CA PHE A 295 6.73 -6.64 11.52
C PHE A 295 6.30 -7.62 12.60
N PHE A 296 5.38 -7.21 13.45
CA PHE A 296 4.84 -8.07 14.49
C PHE A 296 4.16 -9.31 13.90
N TYR A 297 4.40 -10.48 14.48
CA TYR A 297 4.08 -11.77 13.88
C TYR A 297 2.60 -11.96 13.51
N ILE A 298 1.67 -11.36 14.27
CA ILE A 298 0.23 -11.47 14.06
C ILE A 298 -0.23 -10.81 12.75
N THR A 299 0.57 -9.89 12.20
CA THR A 299 0.24 -9.16 10.97
C THR A 299 0.35 -10.05 9.72
N TYR A 300 1.01 -11.20 9.80
CA TYR A 300 1.30 -12.08 8.68
C TYR A 300 0.26 -13.20 8.53
N GLU A 301 -0.25 -13.42 7.32
CA GLU A 301 -1.10 -14.58 7.02
C GLU A 301 -0.44 -15.89 7.48
N GLY A 302 -1.23 -16.73 8.18
CA GLY A 302 -0.87 -18.09 8.58
C GLY A 302 -0.10 -18.23 9.90
N THR A 303 0.20 -17.15 10.61
CA THR A 303 0.90 -17.22 11.91
C THR A 303 -0.03 -17.55 13.08
N VAL A 304 -1.28 -17.08 13.03
CA VAL A 304 -2.31 -17.37 14.03
C VAL A 304 -3.54 -17.97 13.35
N ASP A 305 -4.00 -19.10 13.87
CA ASP A 305 -5.23 -19.76 13.43
C ASP A 305 -6.38 -19.38 14.36
N ILE A 306 -7.08 -18.30 14.01
CA ILE A 306 -8.18 -17.73 14.81
C ILE A 306 -9.28 -18.77 15.09
N ASP A 307 -9.53 -19.66 14.13
CA ASP A 307 -10.61 -20.65 14.21
C ASP A 307 -10.27 -21.80 15.21
N LYS A 308 -9.01 -21.92 15.63
CA LYS A 308 -8.56 -22.87 16.67
C LYS A 308 -8.56 -22.30 18.08
N ILE A 309 -8.77 -20.99 18.25
CA ILE A 309 -8.82 -20.37 19.58
C ILE A 309 -10.17 -20.70 20.22
N LEU A 310 -10.15 -21.48 21.30
CA LEU A 310 -11.36 -21.96 21.99
C LEU A 310 -11.98 -20.91 22.92
N ASP A 311 -11.15 -20.07 23.54
CA ASP A 311 -11.63 -18.98 24.39
C ASP A 311 -12.20 -17.83 23.54
N PRO A 312 -13.51 -17.52 23.63
CA PRO A 312 -14.12 -16.45 22.85
C PRO A 312 -13.52 -15.08 23.11
N VAL A 313 -13.03 -14.82 24.34
CA VAL A 313 -12.42 -13.54 24.70
C VAL A 313 -11.07 -13.39 23.99
N GLN A 314 -10.20 -14.40 24.10
CA GLN A 314 -8.94 -14.43 23.37
C GLN A 314 -9.13 -14.41 21.85
N GLN A 315 -10.13 -15.11 21.33
CA GLN A 315 -10.43 -15.12 19.90
C GLN A 315 -10.80 -13.72 19.41
N ARG A 316 -11.68 -13.02 20.14
CA ARG A 316 -12.10 -11.65 19.80
C ARG A 316 -10.94 -10.66 19.91
N ALA A 317 -10.15 -10.74 20.98
CA ALA A 317 -8.97 -9.89 21.15
C ALA A 317 -7.95 -10.07 20.01
N THR A 318 -7.75 -11.33 19.56
CA THR A 318 -6.88 -11.64 18.41
C THR A 318 -7.44 -11.05 17.11
N GLN A 319 -8.75 -11.15 16.90
CA GLN A 319 -9.42 -10.55 15.73
C GLN A 319 -9.28 -9.02 15.72
N ASP A 320 -9.51 -8.36 16.85
CA ASP A 320 -9.37 -6.91 16.98
C ASP A 320 -7.90 -6.49 16.76
N GLN A 321 -6.95 -7.27 17.28
CA GLN A 321 -5.53 -6.99 17.06
C GLN A 321 -5.16 -7.07 15.57
N ILE A 322 -5.63 -8.10 14.85
CA ILE A 322 -5.41 -8.22 13.40
C ILE A 322 -6.10 -7.09 12.63
N ALA A 323 -7.33 -6.72 13.02
CA ALA A 323 -8.10 -5.69 12.34
C ALA A 323 -7.44 -4.31 12.43
N TYR A 324 -6.95 -3.93 13.62
CA TYR A 324 -6.54 -2.55 13.91
C TYR A 324 -5.03 -2.33 13.92
N PHE A 325 -4.21 -3.36 14.18
CA PHE A 325 -2.75 -3.21 14.25
C PHE A 325 -2.02 -3.61 12.96
N GLY A 326 -2.79 -3.82 11.88
CA GLY A 326 -2.28 -3.98 10.52
C GLY A 326 -2.25 -5.42 10.04
N GLN A 327 -2.44 -5.57 8.74
CA GLN A 327 -2.38 -6.83 8.02
C GLN A 327 -1.36 -6.68 6.90
N THR A 328 -0.30 -7.50 6.88
CA THR A 328 0.66 -7.56 5.79
C THR A 328 -0.04 -8.16 4.55
N PRO A 329 0.13 -7.60 3.33
CA PRO A 329 -0.49 -8.13 2.12
C PRO A 329 -0.02 -9.56 1.84
N SER A 330 -0.79 -10.30 1.04
CA SER A 330 -0.35 -11.62 0.59
C SER A 330 0.96 -11.51 -0.20
N GLN A 331 1.93 -12.38 0.10
CA GLN A 331 3.18 -12.43 -0.64
C GLN A 331 2.89 -12.94 -2.07
N LEU A 332 3.27 -12.14 -3.07
CA LEU A 332 3.05 -12.40 -4.49
C LEU A 332 4.21 -13.17 -5.12
N LEU A 333 5.44 -12.93 -4.64
CA LEU A 333 6.67 -13.50 -5.20
C LEU A 333 7.66 -13.89 -4.09
N THR A 334 8.44 -14.94 -4.35
CA THR A 334 9.51 -15.43 -3.48
C THR A 334 10.90 -15.29 -4.12
N ILE A 335 10.96 -14.62 -5.27
CA ILE A 335 12.18 -14.26 -6.00
C ILE A 335 12.22 -12.74 -6.18
N PRO A 336 13.39 -12.16 -6.49
CA PRO A 336 13.50 -10.74 -6.82
C PRO A 336 12.52 -10.31 -7.90
N HIS A 337 11.87 -9.18 -7.68
CA HIS A 337 10.94 -8.60 -8.62
C HIS A 337 11.66 -8.15 -9.91
N MET A 338 10.99 -8.30 -11.06
CA MET A 338 11.51 -7.83 -12.34
C MET A 338 11.77 -6.31 -12.29
N LYS A 339 12.93 -5.86 -12.76
CA LYS A 339 13.22 -4.43 -12.92
C LYS A 339 12.49 -3.88 -14.16
N LYS A 340 11.95 -2.66 -14.07
CA LYS A 340 11.36 -1.98 -15.23
C LYS A 340 12.47 -1.64 -16.24
N MET A 341 12.21 -1.82 -17.53
CA MET A 341 13.22 -1.53 -18.55
C MET A 341 13.48 -0.02 -18.63
N PRO A 342 14.71 0.43 -18.93
CA PRO A 342 14.95 1.83 -19.24
C PRO A 342 14.05 2.31 -20.39
N LEU A 343 13.50 3.51 -20.28
CA LEU A 343 12.56 4.03 -21.28
C LEU A 343 13.21 4.12 -22.67
N ALA A 344 14.47 4.54 -22.73
CA ALA A 344 15.25 4.61 -23.96
C ALA A 344 15.32 3.26 -24.70
N ASP A 345 15.50 2.16 -23.97
CA ASP A 345 15.60 0.81 -24.56
C ASP A 345 14.27 0.37 -25.16
N VAL A 346 13.15 0.66 -24.49
CA VAL A 346 11.82 0.33 -24.98
C VAL A 346 11.46 1.14 -26.22
N LEU A 347 11.75 2.44 -26.22
CA LEU A 347 11.54 3.30 -27.38
C LEU A 347 12.39 2.85 -28.58
N HIS A 348 13.63 2.40 -28.32
CA HIS A 348 14.48 1.84 -29.37
C HIS A 348 13.89 0.56 -29.97
N LEU A 349 13.44 -0.39 -29.13
CA LEU A 349 12.80 -1.63 -29.58
C LEU A 349 11.54 -1.37 -30.43
N GLN A 350 10.70 -0.41 -30.01
CA GLN A 350 9.52 -0.03 -30.76
C GLN A 350 9.88 0.59 -32.13
N CYS A 351 10.89 1.46 -32.17
CA CYS A 351 11.38 2.06 -33.41
C CYS A 351 11.91 1.00 -34.39
N VAL A 352 12.73 0.06 -33.90
CA VAL A 352 13.24 -1.05 -34.70
C VAL A 352 12.09 -1.87 -35.27
N LEU A 353 11.12 -2.29 -34.44
CA LEU A 353 9.94 -3.06 -34.88
C LEU A 353 9.12 -2.32 -35.94
N LEU A 354 8.86 -1.03 -35.75
CA LEU A 354 8.17 -0.19 -36.74
C LEU A 354 8.93 -0.13 -38.07
N CYS A 355 10.25 0.04 -38.03
CA CYS A 355 11.09 0.03 -39.22
C CYS A 355 11.07 -1.32 -39.95
N THR A 356 11.13 -2.45 -39.24
CA THR A 356 11.03 -3.78 -39.88
C THR A 356 9.65 -4.01 -40.49
N PHE A 357 8.56 -3.62 -39.80
CA PHE A 357 7.20 -3.73 -40.33
C PHE A 357 6.99 -2.90 -41.60
N LEU A 358 7.55 -1.68 -41.66
CA LEU A 358 7.49 -0.83 -42.85
C LEU A 358 8.35 -1.38 -44.00
N SER A 359 9.49 -2.00 -43.69
CA SER A 359 10.33 -2.64 -44.71
C SER A 359 9.65 -3.86 -45.34
N VAL A 360 8.98 -4.68 -44.52
CA VAL A 360 8.21 -5.86 -45.00
C VAL A 360 7.00 -5.43 -45.83
N LYS A 361 6.31 -4.34 -45.48
CA LYS A 361 5.19 -3.80 -46.29
C LYS A 361 5.61 -3.13 -47.60
N LYS A 362 6.88 -2.75 -47.77
CA LYS A 362 7.41 -2.25 -49.06
C LYS A 362 7.84 -3.37 -50.01
N LEU A 363 7.96 -4.60 -49.50
CA LEU A 363 8.36 -5.78 -50.25
C LEU A 363 7.18 -6.68 -50.65
N ALA A 364 5.95 -6.32 -50.25
CA ALA A 364 4.69 -6.90 -50.68
C ALA A 364 3.92 -5.87 -51.51
#